data_AF-A0A4P5VV26-F1
#
_entry.id   AF-A0A4P5VV26-F1
#
_cell.length_a   1.000
_cell.length_b   1.000
_cell.length_c   1.000
_cell.angle_alpha   90.00
_cell.angle_beta   90.00
_cell.angle_gamma   90.00
#
_symmetry.space_group_name_H-M   'P 1'
#
loop_
_entity.id
_entity.type
_entity.pdbx_description
1 polymer ?
#
loop_
_entity_poly.entity_id
_entity_poly.type
_entity_poly.pdbx_seq_one_letter_code
_entity_poly.pdbx_strand_id
1 'polypeptide(L)'
;MGSRHATIRVLLCSWARVEPSRGAYDDVELDAIAQRIRLARAEGAEPVVVLHSGALPDWVIARHGWLDPDIIGVWGCYVDRVAQRVGVHVRWWAPLRGPLEEASFYDGEARLALRALLDAHASAYLHLKRTQGFRGEHPEVGTIATWALWTGDGWRGRAAAGLRERLGPDAWISVLASGKLAPPFALVGELSNGTPALDWIGVDWAGVVRFPREELVGSDDEARDLCLQRLTAHGKPLLVNSGEVWPEVGARWVG
;
A
#
# COMPACT_ATOMS: atom_id res chain seq x y z
N MET A 1 -21.96 -11.34 21.21
CA MET A 1 -20.95 -10.31 21.55
C MET A 1 -20.85 -9.38 20.36
N GLY A 2 -21.28 -8.12 20.51
CA GLY A 2 -21.32 -7.18 19.39
C GLY A 2 -19.92 -6.90 18.87
N SER A 3 -19.71 -7.07 17.56
CA SER A 3 -18.51 -6.59 16.88
C SER A 3 -18.39 -5.10 17.13
N ARG A 4 -17.41 -4.69 17.94
CA ARG A 4 -16.98 -3.28 17.94
C ARG A 4 -16.33 -3.07 16.58
N HIS A 5 -17.09 -2.55 15.63
CA HIS A 5 -16.52 -2.05 14.39
C HIS A 5 -15.63 -0.85 14.78
N ALA A 6 -14.32 -1.06 14.82
CA ALA A 6 -13.39 0.04 14.97
C ALA A 6 -13.49 0.89 13.71
N THR A 7 -13.86 2.15 13.85
CA THR A 7 -13.80 3.12 12.76
C THR A 7 -12.34 3.33 12.42
N ILE A 8 -11.95 3.11 11.16
CA ILE A 8 -10.56 3.28 10.72
C ILE A 8 -10.43 4.54 9.90
N ARG A 9 -9.34 5.29 10.10
CA ARG A 9 -9.04 6.52 9.37
C ARG A 9 -7.72 6.38 8.63
N VAL A 10 -7.75 6.43 7.31
CA VAL A 10 -6.55 6.36 6.46
C VAL A 10 -5.96 7.76 6.30
N LEU A 11 -4.71 7.96 6.74
CA LEU A 11 -4.01 9.24 6.69
C LEU A 11 -2.78 9.13 5.79
N LEU A 12 -2.72 9.96 4.75
CA LEU A 12 -1.59 9.99 3.81
C LEU A 12 -0.51 10.96 4.30
N CYS A 13 0.74 10.50 4.27
CA CYS A 13 1.91 11.35 4.34
C CYS A 13 2.25 11.86 2.92
N SER A 14 2.59 13.13 2.81
CA SER A 14 3.07 13.71 1.56
C SER A 14 4.59 13.81 1.63
N TRP A 15 5.31 12.88 1.00
CA TRP A 15 6.78 12.87 1.03
C TRP A 15 7.36 14.17 0.50
N ALA A 16 6.82 14.70 -0.61
CA ALA A 16 7.23 16.00 -1.17
C ALA A 16 7.09 17.17 -0.19
N ARG A 17 6.11 17.14 0.73
CA ARG A 17 5.95 18.17 1.76
C ARG A 17 6.82 17.91 2.99
N VAL A 18 7.00 16.66 3.37
CA VAL A 18 7.82 16.27 4.53
C VAL A 18 9.31 16.47 4.24
N GLU A 19 9.76 16.22 3.02
CA GLU A 19 11.15 16.38 2.58
C GLU A 19 11.19 17.13 1.23
N PRO A 20 10.97 18.47 1.25
CA PRO A 20 10.93 19.28 0.03
C PRO A 20 12.28 19.33 -0.71
N SER A 21 13.39 19.12 0.00
CA SER A 21 14.71 18.91 -0.59
C SER A 21 15.46 17.83 0.18
N ARG A 22 16.37 17.10 -0.49
CA ARG A 22 17.06 15.95 0.08
C ARG A 22 17.69 16.27 1.45
N GLY A 23 17.24 15.56 2.49
CA GLY A 23 17.70 15.70 3.87
C GLY A 23 17.15 16.92 4.64
N ALA A 24 16.40 17.80 3.99
CA ALA A 24 15.74 18.93 4.65
C ALA A 24 14.29 18.57 4.95
N TYR A 25 14.02 18.23 6.21
CA TYR A 25 12.69 17.85 6.67
C TYR A 25 11.89 19.05 7.16
N ASP A 26 10.62 19.13 6.75
CA ASP A 26 9.67 20.13 7.24
C ASP A 26 8.99 19.62 8.52
N ASP A 27 9.46 20.14 9.66
CA ASP A 27 8.89 19.79 10.97
C ASP A 27 7.44 20.31 11.12
N VAL A 28 7.03 21.37 10.42
CA VAL A 28 5.65 21.87 10.46
C VAL A 28 4.70 20.85 9.81
N GLU A 29 5.09 20.26 8.68
CA GLU A 29 4.31 19.20 8.04
C GLU A 29 4.23 17.95 8.92
N LEU A 30 5.35 17.55 9.51
CA LEU A 30 5.43 16.42 10.43
C LEU A 30 4.51 16.63 11.66
N ASP A 31 4.43 17.84 12.18
CA ASP A 31 3.55 18.20 13.30
C ASP A 31 2.08 18.17 12.88
N ALA A 32 1.77 18.62 11.67
CA ALA A 32 0.43 18.55 11.10
C ALA A 32 -0.03 17.09 10.88
N ILE A 33 0.86 16.19 10.47
CA ILE A 33 0.59 14.74 10.42
C ILE A 33 0.31 14.22 11.85
N ALA A 34 1.16 14.55 12.82
CA ALA A 34 1.00 14.13 14.21
C ALA A 34 -0.32 14.63 14.83
N GLN A 35 -0.75 15.85 14.49
CA GLN A 35 -2.02 16.41 14.95
C GLN A 35 -3.21 15.66 14.35
N ARG A 36 -3.21 15.36 13.05
CA ARG A 36 -4.27 14.58 12.39
C ARG A 36 -4.42 13.18 13.01
N ILE A 37 -3.30 12.51 13.30
CA ILE A 37 -3.29 11.20 13.98
C ILE A 37 -3.91 11.29 15.38
N ARG A 38 -3.51 12.30 16.17
CA ARG A 38 -4.06 12.50 17.52
C ARG A 38 -5.55 12.82 17.49
N LEU A 39 -6.00 13.62 16.53
CA LEU A 39 -7.40 13.95 16.35
C LEU A 39 -8.22 12.70 16.00
N ALA A 40 -7.76 11.88 15.04
CA ALA A 40 -8.43 10.64 14.69
C ALA A 40 -8.61 9.71 15.91
N ARG A 41 -7.56 9.57 16.74
CA ARG A 41 -7.66 8.80 18.00
C ARG A 41 -8.61 9.42 19.01
N ALA A 42 -8.61 10.75 19.15
CA ALA A 42 -9.53 11.45 20.06
C ALA A 42 -11.00 11.28 19.65
N GLU A 43 -11.26 11.12 18.35
CA GLU A 43 -12.58 10.81 17.78
C GLU A 43 -12.95 9.32 17.89
N GLY A 44 -12.09 8.48 18.47
CA GLY A 44 -12.29 7.04 18.61
C GLY A 44 -12.03 6.25 17.33
N ALA A 45 -11.41 6.86 16.32
CA ALA A 45 -10.95 6.16 15.11
C ALA A 45 -9.52 5.64 15.26
N GLU A 46 -9.25 4.49 14.67
CA GLU A 46 -7.92 3.90 14.60
C GLU A 46 -7.19 4.39 13.34
N PRO A 47 -6.06 5.10 13.46
CA PRO A 47 -5.35 5.65 12.31
C PRO A 47 -4.52 4.59 11.57
N VAL A 48 -4.60 4.59 10.24
CA VAL A 48 -3.71 3.87 9.32
C VAL A 48 -2.87 4.91 8.58
N VAL A 49 -1.57 4.91 8.80
CA VAL A 49 -0.67 5.88 8.17
C VAL A 49 -0.08 5.29 6.89
N VAL A 50 -0.33 5.96 5.77
CA VAL A 50 0.22 5.62 4.46
C VAL A 50 1.43 6.51 4.20
N LEU A 51 2.62 5.92 4.08
CA LEU A 51 3.87 6.70 3.95
C LEU A 51 4.02 7.31 2.56
N HIS A 52 3.49 6.66 1.52
CA HIS A 52 3.51 7.17 0.16
C HIS A 52 2.36 6.65 -0.70
N SER A 53 1.81 7.55 -1.51
CA SER A 53 0.77 7.30 -2.52
C SER A 53 0.81 8.44 -3.54
N GLY A 54 1.37 8.21 -4.74
CA GLY A 54 1.40 9.21 -5.82
C GLY A 54 2.63 10.11 -5.80
N ALA A 55 2.46 11.42 -5.59
CA ALA A 55 3.51 12.41 -5.89
C ALA A 55 4.82 12.21 -5.09
N LEU A 56 5.91 11.97 -5.84
CA LEU A 56 7.28 11.98 -5.35
C LEU A 56 7.80 13.43 -5.20
N PRO A 57 8.76 13.70 -4.30
CA PRO A 57 9.47 14.98 -4.29
C PRO A 57 10.18 15.26 -5.63
N ASP A 58 10.24 16.52 -6.06
CA ASP A 58 10.87 16.91 -7.34
C ASP A 58 12.32 16.46 -7.46
N TRP A 59 13.08 16.51 -6.34
CA TRP A 59 14.47 16.08 -6.31
C TRP A 59 14.65 14.56 -6.41
N VAL A 60 13.62 13.78 -6.09
CA VAL A 60 13.56 12.33 -6.32
C VAL A 60 13.23 12.05 -7.78
N ILE A 61 12.23 12.76 -8.32
CA ILE A 61 11.85 12.66 -9.74
C ILE A 61 13.04 13.00 -10.65
N ALA A 62 13.78 14.06 -10.33
CA ALA A 62 14.99 14.46 -11.05
C ALA A 62 16.09 13.39 -11.09
N ARG A 63 15.98 12.36 -10.24
CA ARG A 63 16.90 11.23 -10.16
C ARG A 63 16.29 9.90 -10.60
N HIS A 64 15.25 9.94 -11.45
CA HIS A 64 14.56 8.76 -11.97
C HIS A 64 13.66 8.03 -10.94
N GLY A 65 13.29 8.72 -9.85
CA GLY A 65 12.27 8.26 -8.93
C GLY A 65 12.63 6.97 -8.21
N TRP A 66 11.73 5.99 -8.27
CA TRP A 66 11.92 4.65 -7.70
C TRP A 66 13.02 3.84 -8.39
N LEU A 67 13.49 4.27 -9.56
CA LEU A 67 14.60 3.62 -10.27
C LEU A 67 15.97 4.23 -9.92
N ASP A 68 16.05 5.26 -9.06
CA ASP A 68 17.34 5.73 -8.53
C ASP A 68 17.99 4.62 -7.68
N PRO A 69 19.24 4.21 -7.96
CA PRO A 69 19.96 3.24 -7.13
C PRO A 69 20.05 3.61 -5.65
N ASP A 70 20.00 4.91 -5.32
CA ASP A 70 20.06 5.40 -3.94
C ASP A 70 18.69 5.44 -3.24
N ILE A 71 17.57 5.21 -3.96
CA ILE A 71 16.22 5.52 -3.47
C ILE A 71 15.87 4.79 -2.19
N ILE A 72 16.27 3.52 -2.05
CA ILE A 72 15.91 2.69 -0.90
C ILE A 72 16.54 3.23 0.39
N GLY A 73 17.77 3.74 0.31
CA GLY A 73 18.43 4.35 1.46
C GLY A 73 17.79 5.68 1.86
N VAL A 74 17.49 6.51 0.88
CA VAL A 74 16.81 7.79 1.07
C VAL A 74 15.39 7.60 1.63
N TRP A 75 14.65 6.65 1.08
CA TRP A 75 13.34 6.21 1.57
C TRP A 75 13.41 5.77 3.02
N GLY A 76 14.39 4.93 3.38
CA GLY A 76 14.60 4.50 4.77
C GLY A 76 14.77 5.67 5.76
N CYS A 77 15.55 6.69 5.39
CA CYS A 77 15.70 7.91 6.21
C CYS A 77 14.36 8.65 6.40
N TYR A 78 13.58 8.78 5.33
CA TYR A 78 12.24 9.37 5.40
C TYR A 78 11.30 8.54 6.31
N VAL A 79 11.28 7.21 6.16
CA VAL A 79 10.48 6.32 7.01
C VAL A 79 10.86 6.48 8.48
N ASP A 80 12.15 6.49 8.80
CA ASP A 80 12.63 6.67 10.17
C ASP A 80 12.21 8.04 10.74
N ARG A 81 12.33 9.11 9.94
CA ARG A 81 11.96 10.46 10.38
C ARG A 81 10.47 10.55 10.72
N VAL A 82 9.60 10.02 9.86
CA VAL A 82 8.15 9.98 10.11
C VAL A 82 7.84 9.10 11.32
N ALA A 83 8.40 7.88 11.37
CA ALA A 83 8.16 6.93 12.46
C ALA A 83 8.60 7.46 13.84
N GLN A 84 9.74 8.15 13.90
CA GLN A 84 10.22 8.81 15.13
C GLN A 84 9.28 9.92 15.60
N ARG A 85 8.70 10.69 14.67
CA ARG A 85 7.81 11.80 15.02
C ARG A 85 6.44 11.33 15.49
N VAL A 86 5.82 10.39 14.78
CA VAL A 86 4.38 10.09 14.97
C VAL A 86 4.10 8.70 15.48
N GLY A 87 5.06 7.78 15.41
CA GLY A 87 4.74 6.37 15.53
C GLY A 87 4.27 5.92 16.92
N VAL A 88 4.56 6.67 17.97
CA VAL A 88 3.99 6.42 19.32
C VAL A 88 2.45 6.38 19.35
N HIS A 89 1.80 6.97 18.33
CA HIS A 89 0.34 7.01 18.19
C HIS A 89 -0.18 6.15 17.03
N VAL A 90 0.68 5.36 16.38
CA VAL A 90 0.34 4.66 15.14
C VAL A 90 0.71 3.19 15.24
N ARG A 91 -0.33 2.36 15.30
CA ARG A 91 -0.19 0.91 15.18
C ARG A 91 -0.13 0.47 13.72
N TRP A 92 -0.99 1.00 12.86
CA TRP A 92 -1.18 0.48 11.50
C TRP A 92 -0.45 1.33 10.47
N TRP A 93 0.43 0.70 9.70
CA TRP A 93 1.26 1.35 8.70
C TRP A 93 1.08 0.72 7.33
N ALA A 94 0.99 1.55 6.30
CA ALA A 94 1.06 1.13 4.91
C ALA A 94 2.18 1.90 4.20
N PRO A 95 3.38 1.30 4.03
CA PRO A 95 4.48 1.99 3.37
C PRO A 95 4.11 2.52 1.99
N LEU A 96 3.36 1.72 1.23
CA LEU A 96 2.88 2.07 -0.10
C LEU A 96 1.39 1.76 -0.21
N ARG A 97 0.68 2.63 -0.92
CA ARG A 97 -0.64 2.36 -1.47
C ARG A 97 -0.54 2.26 -2.98
N GLY A 98 -1.13 1.22 -3.55
CA GLY A 98 -1.20 1.02 -5.00
C GLY A 98 0.17 0.97 -5.69
N PRO A 99 1.08 0.06 -5.31
CA PRO A 99 2.41 -0.02 -5.94
C PRO A 99 2.34 -0.39 -7.43
N LEU A 100 1.28 -1.07 -7.88
CA LEU A 100 1.11 -1.41 -9.29
C LEU A 100 0.72 -0.17 -10.12
N GLU A 101 -0.13 0.68 -9.55
CA GLU A 101 -0.54 1.95 -10.11
C GLU A 101 0.64 2.93 -10.16
N GLU A 102 1.39 3.03 -9.07
CA GLU A 102 2.60 3.85 -9.01
C GLU A 102 3.64 3.41 -10.06
N ALA A 103 3.85 2.09 -10.18
CA ALA A 103 4.74 1.54 -11.20
C ALA A 103 4.28 1.83 -12.64
N SER A 104 2.97 2.00 -12.87
CA SER A 104 2.45 2.26 -14.21
C SER A 104 2.86 3.62 -14.79
N PHE A 105 3.34 4.55 -13.96
CA PHE A 105 3.90 5.83 -14.43
C PHE A 105 5.30 5.72 -15.05
N TYR A 106 5.94 4.55 -14.98
CA TYR A 106 7.26 4.29 -15.57
C TYR A 106 7.11 3.61 -16.94
N ASP A 107 6.94 4.42 -17.98
CA ASP A 107 6.74 3.96 -19.36
C ASP A 107 7.85 2.99 -19.80
N GLY A 108 7.47 1.76 -20.16
CA GLY A 108 8.41 0.71 -20.58
C GLY A 108 9.20 0.04 -19.44
N GLU A 109 9.20 0.61 -18.24
CA GLU A 109 9.99 0.16 -17.07
C GLU A 109 9.13 -0.22 -15.86
N ALA A 110 7.80 -0.26 -16.00
CA ALA A 110 6.85 -0.55 -14.93
C ALA A 110 7.18 -1.82 -14.11
N ARG A 111 7.76 -2.86 -14.73
CA ARG A 111 8.19 -4.07 -13.99
C ARG A 111 9.37 -3.81 -13.06
N LEU A 112 10.33 -3.00 -13.49
CA LEU A 112 11.48 -2.60 -12.66
C LEU A 112 11.02 -1.66 -11.54
N ALA A 113 10.14 -0.71 -11.86
CA ALA A 113 9.58 0.22 -10.89
C ALA A 113 8.77 -0.51 -9.82
N LEU A 114 7.88 -1.44 -10.21
CA LEU A 114 7.14 -2.28 -9.27
C LEU A 114 8.09 -3.07 -8.38
N ARG A 115 9.17 -3.61 -8.94
CA ARG A 115 10.16 -4.33 -8.14
C ARG A 115 10.82 -3.42 -7.10
N ALA A 116 11.26 -2.23 -7.50
CA ALA A 116 11.86 -1.26 -6.59
C ALA A 116 10.88 -0.81 -5.49
N LEU A 117 9.60 -0.63 -5.82
CA LEU A 117 8.53 -0.35 -4.87
C LEU A 117 8.35 -1.48 -3.85
N LEU A 118 8.40 -2.75 -4.27
CA LEU A 118 8.33 -3.89 -3.35
C LEU A 118 9.56 -3.94 -2.42
N ASP A 119 10.76 -3.64 -2.93
CA ASP A 119 11.96 -3.51 -2.10
C ASP A 119 11.84 -2.31 -1.13
N ALA A 120 11.24 -1.20 -1.56
CA ALA A 120 10.97 -0.05 -0.70
C ALA A 120 9.96 -0.39 0.42
N HIS A 121 8.93 -1.16 0.12
CA HIS A 121 8.00 -1.69 1.11
C HIS A 121 8.71 -2.56 2.15
N ALA A 122 9.52 -3.53 1.68
CA ALA A 122 10.27 -4.41 2.55
C ALA A 122 11.30 -3.65 3.42
N SER A 123 11.95 -2.63 2.86
CA SER A 123 12.82 -1.72 3.60
C SER A 123 12.04 -0.97 4.70
N ALA A 124 10.91 -0.37 4.37
CA ALA A 124 10.06 0.33 5.32
C ALA A 124 9.58 -0.60 6.46
N TYR A 125 9.20 -1.83 6.13
CA TYR A 125 8.84 -2.85 7.13
C TYR A 125 9.94 -3.01 8.17
N LEU A 126 11.20 -3.20 7.72
CA LEU A 126 12.34 -3.34 8.62
C LEU A 126 12.64 -2.07 9.43
N HIS A 127 12.52 -0.89 8.82
CA HIS A 127 12.70 0.39 9.52
C HIS A 127 11.63 0.58 10.62
N LEU A 128 10.35 0.36 10.31
CA LEU A 128 9.25 0.49 11.26
C LEU A 128 9.38 -0.50 12.42
N LYS A 129 9.67 -1.78 12.13
CA LYS A 129 9.83 -2.82 13.16
C LYS A 129 11.04 -2.55 14.08
N ARG A 130 12.11 -1.91 13.59
CA ARG A 130 13.27 -1.53 14.41
C ARG A 130 13.02 -0.29 15.26
N THR A 131 12.42 0.75 14.68
CA THR A 131 12.33 2.08 15.29
C THR A 131 11.30 2.17 16.42
N GLN A 132 10.25 1.35 16.38
CA GLN A 132 9.14 1.40 17.34
C GLN A 132 9.36 0.59 18.63
N GLY A 133 10.37 -0.28 18.70
CA GLY A 133 10.67 -1.13 19.85
C GLY A 133 10.97 -0.40 21.18
N PHE A 134 10.93 0.94 21.21
CA PHE A 134 11.32 1.74 22.36
C PHE A 134 10.19 2.54 23.03
N ARG A 135 9.01 2.76 22.42
CA ARG A 135 8.04 3.76 22.97
C ARG A 135 6.53 3.55 22.71
N GLY A 136 6.05 2.47 22.08
CA GLY A 136 4.61 2.37 21.70
C GLY A 136 4.07 0.96 21.43
N GLU A 137 2.89 0.89 20.79
CA GLU A 137 2.27 -0.35 20.29
C GLU A 137 3.15 -1.01 19.21
N HIS A 138 3.11 -2.34 19.09
CA HIS A 138 3.86 -3.02 18.03
C HIS A 138 3.32 -2.60 16.65
N PRO A 139 4.16 -2.05 15.75
CA PRO A 139 3.68 -1.59 14.46
C PRO A 139 3.27 -2.80 13.62
N GLU A 140 2.09 -2.73 13.05
CA GLU A 140 1.52 -3.67 12.10
C GLU A 140 1.66 -3.08 10.70
N VAL A 141 2.49 -3.68 9.87
CA VAL A 141 2.85 -3.14 8.56
C VAL A 141 2.15 -3.95 7.48
N GLY A 142 1.32 -3.29 6.70
CA GLY A 142 0.56 -3.87 5.62
C GLY A 142 0.66 -3.04 4.35
N THR A 143 -0.16 -3.35 3.36
CA THR A 143 -0.24 -2.61 2.10
C THR A 143 -1.69 -2.31 1.78
N ILE A 144 -1.97 -1.28 1.00
CA ILE A 144 -3.32 -1.03 0.47
C ILE A 144 -3.28 -1.18 -1.05
N ALA A 145 -4.16 -2.00 -1.60
CA ALA A 145 -4.26 -2.27 -3.04
C ALA A 145 -5.65 -1.90 -3.56
N THR A 146 -5.70 -1.27 -4.74
CA THR A 146 -6.96 -1.15 -5.47
C THR A 146 -7.28 -2.47 -6.14
N TRP A 147 -8.51 -2.94 -5.93
CA TRP A 147 -8.98 -4.19 -6.49
C TRP A 147 -10.19 -4.01 -7.38
N ALA A 148 -10.14 -4.66 -8.53
CA ALA A 148 -11.29 -4.84 -9.39
C ALA A 148 -11.44 -6.30 -9.77
N LEU A 149 -12.68 -6.77 -9.91
CA LEU A 149 -12.94 -8.04 -10.56
C LEU A 149 -12.88 -7.82 -12.07
N TRP A 150 -12.09 -8.64 -12.76
CA TRP A 150 -11.96 -8.56 -14.21
C TRP A 150 -12.81 -9.65 -14.86
N THR A 151 -13.67 -9.26 -15.78
CA THR A 151 -14.49 -10.19 -16.57
C THR A 151 -14.36 -9.87 -18.05
N GLY A 152 -14.84 -10.75 -18.92
CA GLY A 152 -14.76 -10.51 -20.36
C GLY A 152 -15.67 -11.38 -21.19
N ASP A 153 -16.06 -10.84 -22.34
CA ASP A 153 -16.94 -11.51 -23.27
C ASP A 153 -16.19 -12.50 -24.17
N GLY A 154 -16.84 -13.62 -24.47
CA GLY A 154 -16.24 -14.70 -25.27
C GLY A 154 -14.98 -15.30 -24.63
N TRP A 155 -14.28 -16.17 -25.36
CA TRP A 155 -13.10 -16.85 -24.82
C TRP A 155 -11.87 -15.93 -24.72
N ARG A 156 -11.71 -14.97 -25.65
CA ARG A 156 -10.60 -14.01 -25.64
C ARG A 156 -10.71 -13.01 -24.49
N GLY A 157 -11.91 -12.47 -24.25
CA GLY A 157 -12.15 -11.56 -23.12
C GLY A 157 -11.93 -12.27 -21.78
N ARG A 158 -12.44 -13.50 -21.62
CA ARG A 158 -12.17 -14.30 -20.41
C ARG A 158 -10.70 -14.62 -20.22
N ALA A 159 -9.96 -14.94 -21.29
CA ALA A 159 -8.53 -15.17 -21.21
C ALA A 159 -7.76 -13.90 -20.81
N ALA A 160 -8.12 -12.74 -21.36
CA ALA A 160 -7.52 -11.45 -21.01
C ALA A 160 -7.81 -11.07 -19.55
N ALA A 161 -9.06 -11.24 -19.10
CA ALA A 161 -9.45 -11.05 -17.71
C ALA A 161 -8.64 -11.95 -16.75
N GLY A 162 -8.53 -13.24 -17.06
CA GLY A 162 -7.75 -14.18 -16.26
C GLY A 162 -6.25 -13.85 -16.22
N LEU A 163 -5.69 -13.32 -17.30
CA LEU A 163 -4.32 -12.82 -17.32
C LEU A 163 -4.18 -11.56 -16.44
N ARG A 164 -5.13 -10.62 -16.54
CA ARG A 164 -5.10 -9.38 -15.76
C ARG A 164 -5.20 -9.66 -14.26
N GLU A 165 -6.04 -10.61 -13.85
CA GLU A 165 -6.11 -11.07 -12.45
C GLU A 165 -4.77 -11.65 -11.97
N ARG A 166 -4.10 -12.47 -12.79
CA ARG A 166 -2.80 -13.08 -12.44
C ARG A 166 -1.63 -12.08 -12.39
N LEU A 167 -1.75 -10.95 -13.08
CA LEU A 167 -0.75 -9.88 -13.08
C LEU A 167 -1.16 -8.71 -12.16
N GLY A 168 -2.30 -8.85 -11.47
CA GLY A 168 -2.89 -7.83 -10.63
C GLY A 168 -2.35 -7.87 -9.19
N PRO A 169 -3.10 -7.26 -8.25
CA PRO A 169 -2.74 -7.16 -6.85
C PRO A 169 -2.32 -8.46 -6.14
N ASP A 170 -3.02 -9.57 -6.39
CA ASP A 170 -2.71 -10.90 -5.84
C ASP A 170 -1.22 -11.28 -5.99
N ALA A 171 -0.66 -10.99 -7.17
CA ALA A 171 0.66 -11.48 -7.53
C ALA A 171 1.76 -10.81 -6.72
N TRP A 172 1.71 -9.48 -6.52
CA TRP A 172 2.73 -8.77 -5.75
C TRP A 172 2.44 -8.80 -4.24
N ILE A 173 1.18 -8.97 -3.82
CA ILE A 173 0.84 -9.20 -2.40
C ILE A 173 1.40 -10.55 -1.93
N SER A 174 1.30 -11.59 -2.76
CA SER A 174 1.91 -12.90 -2.48
C SER A 174 3.42 -12.78 -2.24
N VAL A 175 4.10 -11.91 -2.98
CA VAL A 175 5.52 -11.64 -2.83
C VAL A 175 5.82 -11.02 -1.46
N LEU A 176 5.06 -10.00 -1.03
CA LEU A 176 5.22 -9.40 0.30
C LEU A 176 4.85 -10.36 1.44
N ALA A 177 3.80 -11.16 1.26
CA ALA A 177 3.31 -12.11 2.25
C ALA A 177 4.26 -13.30 2.48
N SER A 178 4.93 -13.76 1.42
CA SER A 178 5.82 -14.92 1.47
C SER A 178 7.31 -14.57 1.55
N GLY A 179 7.69 -13.33 1.20
CA GLY A 179 9.08 -12.92 0.99
C GLY A 179 9.72 -13.52 -0.27
N LYS A 180 8.99 -14.31 -1.05
CA LYS A 180 9.50 -15.04 -2.22
C LYS A 180 8.90 -14.48 -3.50
N LEU A 181 9.73 -14.33 -4.52
CA LEU A 181 9.24 -13.95 -5.85
C LEU A 181 8.60 -15.15 -6.54
N ALA A 182 7.37 -14.96 -6.99
CA ALA A 182 6.63 -15.92 -7.81
C ALA A 182 6.43 -15.35 -9.22
N PRO A 183 6.25 -16.17 -10.27
CA PRO A 183 5.89 -15.69 -11.60
C PRO A 183 4.64 -14.78 -11.54
N PRO A 184 4.62 -13.64 -12.25
CA PRO A 184 5.58 -13.18 -13.29
C PRO A 184 6.84 -12.48 -12.75
N PHE A 185 6.91 -12.18 -11.45
CA PHE A 185 7.99 -11.37 -10.85
C PHE A 185 9.28 -12.14 -10.58
N ALA A 186 9.23 -13.48 -10.60
CA ALA A 186 10.39 -14.37 -10.49
C ALA A 186 11.45 -14.15 -11.59
N LEU A 187 11.08 -13.55 -12.72
CA LEU A 187 12.03 -13.22 -13.80
C LEU A 187 12.93 -12.00 -13.49
N VAL A 188 12.74 -11.33 -12.35
CA VAL A 188 13.43 -10.09 -11.98
C VAL A 188 14.31 -10.27 -10.71
N GLY A 189 14.69 -11.50 -10.35
CA GLY A 189 15.64 -11.81 -9.25
C GLY A 189 14.98 -12.22 -7.93
N GLU A 190 15.66 -12.02 -6.80
CA GLU A 190 15.17 -12.24 -5.41
C GLU A 190 14.89 -10.88 -4.74
N LEU A 191 13.81 -10.74 -3.95
CA LEU A 191 13.64 -9.57 -3.06
C LEU A 191 14.86 -9.46 -2.16
N SER A 192 15.31 -8.24 -1.89
CA SER A 192 16.61 -7.94 -1.26
C SER A 192 16.90 -8.63 0.09
N ASN A 193 15.91 -9.25 0.74
CA ASN A 193 16.07 -9.94 2.02
C ASN A 193 15.29 -11.27 2.18
N GLY A 194 14.53 -11.73 1.17
CA GLY A 194 13.76 -12.98 1.21
C GLY A 194 12.76 -13.14 2.38
N THR A 195 12.47 -12.06 3.12
CA THR A 195 11.73 -12.11 4.38
C THR A 195 10.30 -11.62 4.17
N PRO A 196 9.27 -12.31 4.70
CA PRO A 196 7.90 -11.79 4.72
C PRO A 196 7.85 -10.39 5.33
N ALA A 197 7.22 -9.46 4.62
CA ALA A 197 7.15 -8.04 4.98
C ALA A 197 5.70 -7.53 4.99
N LEU A 198 4.76 -8.38 5.41
CA LEU A 198 3.34 -8.08 5.37
C LEU A 198 2.58 -8.73 6.54
N ASP A 199 1.94 -7.89 7.35
CA ASP A 199 1.13 -8.29 8.51
C ASP A 199 -0.38 -8.26 8.19
N TRP A 200 -0.83 -7.33 7.33
CA TRP A 200 -2.24 -7.16 6.95
C TRP A 200 -2.39 -6.65 5.50
N ILE A 201 -3.59 -6.78 4.92
CA ILE A 201 -3.91 -6.34 3.55
C ILE A 201 -5.08 -5.36 3.55
N GLY A 202 -4.89 -4.20 2.96
CA GLY A 202 -5.93 -3.22 2.69
C GLY A 202 -6.46 -3.32 1.27
N VAL A 203 -7.77 -3.18 1.14
CA VAL A 203 -8.50 -3.35 -0.12
C VAL A 203 -9.33 -2.10 -0.39
N ASP A 204 -8.96 -1.39 -1.45
CA ASP A 204 -9.78 -0.35 -2.06
C ASP A 204 -10.59 -0.99 -3.20
N TRP A 205 -11.89 -1.21 -3.01
CA TRP A 205 -12.72 -1.85 -4.02
C TRP A 205 -13.11 -0.86 -5.13
N ALA A 206 -12.66 -1.14 -6.36
CA ALA A 206 -12.94 -0.33 -7.55
C ALA A 206 -14.12 -0.85 -8.38
N GLY A 207 -14.60 -2.07 -8.15
CA GLY A 207 -15.77 -2.64 -8.86
C GLY A 207 -15.41 -3.71 -9.88
N VAL A 208 -16.30 -3.89 -10.86
CA VAL A 208 -16.19 -4.92 -11.91
C VAL A 208 -15.84 -4.26 -13.24
N VAL A 209 -14.70 -4.65 -13.81
CA VAL A 209 -14.20 -4.14 -15.10
C VAL A 209 -14.35 -5.21 -16.18
N ARG A 210 -14.91 -4.84 -17.33
CA ARG A 210 -15.18 -5.76 -18.44
C ARG A 210 -14.32 -5.50 -19.67
N PHE A 211 -13.66 -6.55 -20.17
CA PHE A 211 -12.97 -6.58 -21.46
C PHE A 211 -13.95 -6.79 -22.63
N PRO A 212 -13.68 -6.23 -23.83
CA PRO A 212 -12.41 -5.63 -24.27
C PRO A 212 -12.30 -4.10 -24.11
N ARG A 213 -13.37 -3.41 -23.72
CA ARG A 213 -13.37 -1.93 -23.62
C ARG A 213 -12.81 -1.37 -22.30
N GLU A 214 -12.45 -2.25 -21.35
CA GLU A 214 -12.07 -1.88 -19.98
C GLU A 214 -13.09 -0.94 -19.33
N GLU A 215 -14.36 -1.30 -19.46
CA GLU A 215 -15.47 -0.48 -18.95
C GLU A 215 -15.84 -0.93 -17.53
N LEU A 216 -15.97 0.02 -16.61
CA LEU A 216 -16.52 -0.22 -15.28
C LEU A 216 -18.02 -0.49 -15.41
N VAL A 217 -18.43 -1.73 -15.14
CA VAL A 217 -19.82 -2.18 -15.32
C VAL A 217 -20.64 -2.03 -14.04
N GLY A 218 -19.98 -1.85 -12.89
CA GLY A 218 -20.62 -1.54 -11.61
C GLY A 218 -19.83 -2.04 -10.39
N SER A 219 -20.24 -1.63 -9.19
CA SER A 219 -19.78 -2.19 -7.92
C SER A 219 -20.74 -3.29 -7.47
N ASP A 220 -20.43 -4.54 -7.79
CA ASP A 220 -21.21 -5.70 -7.38
C ASP A 220 -20.72 -6.20 -6.00
N ASP A 221 -21.62 -6.24 -5.02
CA ASP A 221 -21.32 -6.70 -3.67
C ASP A 221 -20.89 -8.18 -3.65
N GLU A 222 -21.45 -9.03 -4.52
CA GLU A 222 -21.02 -10.43 -4.66
C GLU A 222 -19.60 -10.53 -5.22
N ALA A 223 -19.27 -9.68 -6.20
CA ALA A 223 -17.91 -9.59 -6.74
C ALA A 223 -16.91 -9.09 -5.70
N ARG A 224 -17.33 -8.13 -4.85
CA ARG A 224 -16.51 -7.68 -3.72
C ARG A 224 -16.27 -8.83 -2.76
N ASP A 225 -17.29 -9.59 -2.40
CA ASP A 225 -17.15 -10.71 -1.46
C ASP A 225 -16.25 -11.82 -2.01
N LEU A 226 -16.31 -12.10 -3.33
CA LEU A 226 -15.36 -12.99 -4.00
C LEU A 226 -13.91 -12.48 -3.92
N CYS A 227 -13.70 -11.17 -4.09
CA CYS A 227 -12.39 -10.54 -3.89
C CYS A 227 -11.89 -10.75 -2.45
N LEU A 228 -12.75 -10.50 -1.46
CA LEU A 228 -12.39 -10.69 -0.05
C LEU A 228 -12.05 -12.16 0.26
N GLN A 229 -12.83 -13.11 -0.26
CA GLN A 229 -12.57 -14.55 -0.10
C GLN A 229 -11.23 -15.00 -0.72
N ARG A 230 -10.79 -14.39 -1.81
CA ARG A 230 -9.48 -14.70 -2.39
C ARG A 230 -8.36 -14.19 -1.50
N LEU A 231 -8.51 -12.98 -0.98
CA LEU A 231 -7.49 -12.35 -0.16
C LEU A 231 -7.31 -13.01 1.21
N THR A 232 -8.37 -13.59 1.78
CA THR A 232 -8.24 -14.40 3.00
C THR A 232 -7.36 -15.63 2.80
N ALA A 233 -7.14 -16.12 1.57
CA ALA A 233 -6.23 -17.22 1.28
C ALA A 233 -4.75 -16.89 1.60
N HIS A 234 -4.40 -15.60 1.70
CA HIS A 234 -3.09 -15.17 2.19
C HIS A 234 -2.93 -15.33 3.71
N GLY A 235 -4.00 -15.64 4.44
CA GLY A 235 -3.99 -15.77 5.90
C GLY A 235 -3.67 -14.47 6.63
N LYS A 236 -3.93 -13.32 6.00
CA LYS A 236 -3.68 -11.99 6.55
C LYS A 236 -5.01 -11.30 6.88
N PRO A 237 -5.10 -10.55 8.00
CA PRO A 237 -6.26 -9.70 8.29
C PRO A 237 -6.53 -8.70 7.17
N LEU A 238 -7.81 -8.45 6.86
CA LEU A 238 -8.23 -7.57 5.77
C LEU A 238 -8.81 -6.26 6.29
N LEU A 239 -8.31 -5.15 5.77
CA LEU A 239 -8.88 -3.81 5.92
C LEU A 239 -9.67 -3.48 4.65
N VAL A 240 -10.99 -3.31 4.75
CA VAL A 240 -11.83 -3.05 3.57
C VAL A 240 -12.35 -1.63 3.58
N ASN A 241 -12.12 -0.94 2.46
CA ASN A 241 -12.70 0.37 2.16
C ASN A 241 -13.84 0.22 1.14
N SER A 242 -15.03 0.73 1.47
CA SER A 242 -16.20 0.74 0.60
C SER A 242 -16.45 2.15 0.05
N GLY A 243 -15.74 2.54 -1.01
CA GLY A 243 -15.97 3.81 -1.72
C GLY A 243 -14.70 4.60 -2.05
N GLU A 244 -14.89 5.73 -2.76
CA GLU A 244 -13.82 6.62 -3.23
C GLU A 244 -12.83 6.98 -2.14
N VAL A 245 -11.57 6.92 -2.52
CA VAL A 245 -10.40 7.15 -1.68
C VAL A 245 -10.26 8.64 -1.34
N TRP A 246 -10.64 8.99 -0.11
CA TRP A 246 -10.35 10.30 0.47
C TRP A 246 -9.57 10.12 1.79
N PRO A 247 -8.77 11.09 2.25
CA PRO A 247 -8.07 11.04 3.54
C PRO A 247 -9.00 10.94 4.78
N GLU A 248 -10.32 10.87 4.57
CA GLU A 248 -11.36 10.96 5.60
C GLU A 248 -12.27 9.72 5.67
N VAL A 249 -12.04 8.70 4.84
CA VAL A 249 -13.00 7.59 4.68
C VAL A 249 -12.96 6.61 5.85
N GLY A 250 -14.14 6.15 6.28
CA GLY A 250 -14.29 5.09 7.26
C GLY A 250 -14.07 3.72 6.65
N ALA A 251 -13.06 2.99 7.14
CA ALA A 251 -12.80 1.59 6.77
C ALA A 251 -13.08 0.64 7.93
N ARG A 252 -13.20 -0.67 7.65
CA ARG A 252 -13.45 -1.72 8.65
C ARG A 252 -12.55 -2.94 8.47
N TRP A 253 -12.16 -3.54 9.59
CA TRP A 253 -11.53 -4.87 9.59
C TRP A 253 -12.56 -5.95 9.26
N VAL A 254 -12.19 -6.87 8.38
CA VAL A 254 -12.95 -8.08 8.04
C VAL A 254 -12.04 -9.28 8.28
N GLY A 255 -12.56 -10.28 8.98
CA GLY A 255 -11.86 -11.51 9.35
C GLY A 255 -12.77 -12.70 9.15
#